data_AF-A0A4P1RKP5-F1
#
_entry.id   AF-A0A4P1RKP5-F1
#
_cell.length_a   1.000
_cell.length_b   1.000
_cell.length_c   1.000
_cell.angle_alpha   90.00
_cell.angle_beta   90.00
_cell.angle_gamma   90.00
#
_symmetry.space_group_name_H-M   'P 1'
#
loop_
_entity.id
_entity.type
_entity.pdbx_description
1 polymer ?
#
loop_
_entity_poly.entity_id
_entity_poly.type
_entity_poly.pdbx_seq_one_letter_code
_entity_poly.pdbx_strand_id
1 'polypeptide(L)'
;MVLHRDLDLLPSPFIDPSKGDGTKSHGMSIEKKIEYLEGLAGKVTNRRSRRWLNDRLLMELVPRLNAEEIRGLFAPPPWGDEVPPSTFSMANVEDWDRFRNIDMDKEVNLIHDLENSLEKRKDRIDADKMAVLNGWHRVDCRTRDALRRTALSELIQRYEECIRAFITESSDGDVLELQIQDPFHRLLLHGVCEFYNLVSDTVSGCNGEESSKMTKVKKKKNKSGSPNLPNITLSHFLKMSKEGTW
;
A
#
# COMPACT_ATOMS: atom_id res chain seq x y z
N MET A 1 -63.11 23.18 53.44
CA MET A 1 -63.21 21.84 54.04
C MET A 1 -62.72 20.84 53.00
N VAL A 2 -61.41 20.59 53.04
CA VAL A 2 -60.79 19.26 53.25
C VAL A 2 -61.00 18.30 52.06
N LEU A 3 -59.93 18.17 51.29
CA LEU A 3 -59.68 17.14 50.29
C LEU A 3 -59.56 15.79 51.02
N HIS A 4 -60.49 14.87 50.80
CA HIS A 4 -60.28 13.45 51.11
C HIS A 4 -59.68 12.78 49.88
N ARG A 5 -58.35 12.67 49.85
CA ARG A 5 -57.65 11.66 49.07
C ARG A 5 -57.48 10.48 50.01
N ASP A 6 -58.24 9.42 49.78
CA ASP A 6 -58.01 8.15 50.46
C ASP A 6 -56.67 7.59 49.99
N LEU A 7 -55.69 7.82 50.84
CA LEU A 7 -54.38 7.20 50.85
C LEU A 7 -54.57 5.75 51.31
N ASP A 8 -55.04 4.89 50.43
CA ASP A 8 -55.01 3.44 50.70
C ASP A 8 -53.60 2.91 50.47
N LEU A 9 -52.89 2.96 51.59
CA LEU A 9 -51.68 2.27 51.97
C LEU A 9 -51.60 0.85 51.36
N LEU A 10 -50.82 0.68 50.30
CA LEU A 10 -50.14 -0.59 50.08
C LEU A 10 -48.80 -0.52 50.82
N PRO A 11 -48.52 -1.44 51.76
CA PRO A 11 -47.23 -1.49 52.43
C PRO A 11 -46.16 -1.78 51.37
N SER A 12 -45.06 -1.03 51.40
CA SER A 12 -43.86 -1.39 50.64
C SER A 12 -42.99 -2.33 51.49
N PRO A 13 -42.94 -3.63 51.19
CA PRO A 13 -41.73 -4.41 51.40
C PRO A 13 -41.11 -4.50 50.01
N PHE A 14 -39.95 -3.94 49.69
CA PHE A 14 -38.68 -4.14 50.34
C PHE A 14 -37.78 -2.99 49.87
N ILE A 15 -37.32 -2.19 50.82
CA ILE A 15 -36.11 -1.38 50.64
C ILE A 15 -34.96 -2.40 50.59
N ASP A 16 -34.24 -2.50 49.48
CA ASP A 16 -32.92 -3.15 49.48
C ASP A 16 -31.97 -2.20 50.20
N PRO A 17 -31.44 -2.54 51.39
CA PRO A 17 -30.45 -1.70 52.02
C PRO A 17 -29.12 -1.85 51.27
N SER A 18 -28.50 -0.70 51.07
CA SER A 18 -27.10 -0.49 50.71
C SER A 18 -26.15 -1.65 51.07
N LYS A 19 -25.53 -2.21 50.02
CA LYS A 19 -24.10 -2.55 49.87
C LYS A 19 -23.35 -2.93 51.16
N GLY A 20 -23.06 -4.23 51.32
CA GLY A 20 -22.10 -4.73 52.31
C GLY A 20 -22.09 -6.24 52.44
N ASP A 21 -21.06 -6.86 51.86
CA ASP A 21 -20.44 -8.14 52.21
C ASP A 21 -21.24 -9.46 52.09
N GLY A 22 -20.54 -10.48 51.61
CA GLY A 22 -21.07 -11.77 51.19
C GLY A 22 -21.70 -12.58 52.31
N THR A 23 -23.00 -12.42 52.53
CA THR A 23 -23.84 -13.46 53.16
C THR A 23 -25.24 -13.44 52.54
N LYS A 24 -25.76 -14.65 52.31
CA LYS A 24 -26.99 -14.97 51.59
C LYS A 24 -28.18 -14.14 52.12
N SER A 25 -28.62 -13.14 51.36
CA SER A 25 -29.85 -12.41 51.67
C SER A 25 -31.05 -13.36 51.52
N HIS A 26 -31.65 -13.76 52.63
CA HIS A 26 -32.91 -14.48 52.71
C HIS A 26 -34.06 -13.58 52.23
N GLY A 27 -34.14 -13.35 50.92
CA GLY A 27 -35.36 -12.93 50.25
C GLY A 27 -36.32 -14.12 50.13
N MET A 28 -37.63 -13.86 49.98
CA MET A 28 -38.57 -14.90 49.55
C MET A 28 -37.99 -15.64 48.33
N SER A 29 -38.06 -16.98 48.35
CA SER A 29 -37.63 -17.77 47.21
C SER A 29 -38.41 -17.34 45.96
N ILE A 30 -37.79 -17.44 44.79
CA ILE A 30 -38.34 -16.93 43.52
C ILE A 30 -39.74 -17.50 43.29
N GLU A 31 -39.96 -18.76 43.66
CA GLU A 31 -41.25 -19.45 43.57
C GLU A 31 -42.33 -18.79 44.44
N LYS A 32 -42.01 -18.43 45.69
CA LYS A 32 -42.95 -17.74 46.60
C LYS A 32 -43.29 -16.33 46.13
N LYS A 33 -42.35 -15.69 45.43
CA LYS A 33 -42.54 -14.35 44.86
C LYS A 33 -43.41 -14.39 43.61
N ILE A 34 -43.24 -15.41 42.77
CA ILE A 34 -44.09 -15.69 41.61
C ILE A 34 -45.53 -15.99 42.07
N GLU A 35 -45.71 -16.91 43.03
CA GLU A 35 -47.02 -17.28 43.57
C GLU A 35 -47.78 -16.06 44.14
N TYR A 36 -47.07 -15.18 44.86
CA TYR A 36 -47.64 -13.94 45.37
C TYR A 36 -48.08 -12.98 44.25
N LEU A 37 -47.26 -12.79 43.22
CA LEU A 37 -47.57 -11.91 42.09
C LEU A 37 -48.72 -12.46 41.24
N GLU A 38 -48.77 -13.77 41.00
CA GLU A 38 -49.89 -14.43 40.31
C GLU A 38 -51.20 -14.31 41.09
N GLY A 39 -51.15 -14.47 42.42
CA GLY A 39 -52.30 -14.26 43.31
C GLY A 39 -52.83 -12.81 43.30
N LEU A 40 -51.97 -11.83 43.00
CA LEU A 40 -52.34 -10.43 42.86
C LEU A 40 -52.83 -10.10 41.43
N ALA A 41 -52.32 -10.79 40.39
CA ALA A 41 -52.74 -10.60 39.00
C ALA A 41 -54.25 -10.76 38.79
N GLY A 42 -54.88 -11.71 39.49
CA GLY A 42 -56.33 -11.95 39.44
C GLY A 42 -57.18 -10.87 40.12
N LYS A 43 -56.60 -10.03 40.99
CA LYS A 43 -57.30 -9.00 41.77
C LYS A 43 -57.20 -7.60 41.17
N VAL A 44 -56.34 -7.41 40.17
CA VAL A 44 -56.04 -6.10 39.60
C VAL A 44 -56.93 -5.83 38.37
N THR A 45 -57.79 -4.82 38.48
CA THR A 45 -58.75 -4.43 37.42
C THR A 45 -58.21 -3.37 36.46
N ASN A 46 -57.27 -2.52 36.92
CA ASN A 46 -56.71 -1.43 36.12
C ASN A 46 -55.62 -1.93 35.15
N ARG A 47 -55.70 -1.49 33.88
CA ARG A 47 -54.75 -1.86 32.81
C ARG A 47 -53.30 -1.50 33.16
N ARG A 48 -53.06 -0.36 33.81
CA ARG A 48 -51.71 0.13 34.14
C ARG A 48 -51.05 -0.77 35.17
N SER A 49 -51.77 -1.15 36.21
CA SER A 49 -51.29 -2.04 37.26
C SER A 49 -51.15 -3.48 36.76
N ARG A 50 -52.01 -3.94 35.84
CA ARG A 50 -51.81 -5.24 35.15
C ARG A 50 -50.52 -5.29 34.35
N ARG A 51 -50.21 -4.22 33.60
CA ARG A 51 -48.95 -4.10 32.85
C ARG A 51 -47.75 -4.14 33.79
N TRP A 52 -47.75 -3.31 34.82
CA TRP A 52 -46.66 -3.27 35.80
C TRP A 52 -46.42 -4.61 36.49
N LEU A 53 -47.49 -5.30 36.86
CA LEU A 53 -47.40 -6.61 37.50
C LEU A 53 -46.87 -7.68 36.54
N ASN A 54 -47.28 -7.64 35.26
CA ASN A 54 -46.77 -8.53 34.23
C ASN A 54 -45.27 -8.29 33.97
N ASP A 55 -44.85 -7.03 33.85
CA ASP A 55 -43.43 -6.67 33.70
C ASP A 55 -42.62 -7.16 34.90
N ARG A 56 -43.16 -7.01 36.12
CA ARG A 56 -42.51 -7.50 37.33
C ARG A 56 -42.39 -9.02 37.34
N LEU A 57 -43.43 -9.74 36.94
CA LEU A 57 -43.42 -11.20 36.86
C LEU A 57 -42.38 -11.69 35.83
N LEU A 58 -42.32 -11.06 34.65
CA LEU A 58 -41.33 -11.38 33.63
C LEU A 58 -39.90 -11.16 34.12
N MET A 59 -39.65 -10.06 34.85
CA MET A 59 -38.33 -9.79 35.42
C MET A 59 -37.90 -10.77 36.53
N GLU A 60 -38.85 -11.40 37.23
CA GLU A 60 -38.54 -12.42 38.24
C GLU A 60 -38.41 -13.83 37.63
N LEU A 61 -39.06 -14.10 36.51
CA LEU A 61 -38.93 -15.35 35.77
C LEU A 61 -37.59 -15.44 35.01
N VAL A 62 -37.03 -14.30 34.60
CA VAL A 62 -35.72 -14.25 33.92
C VAL A 62 -34.59 -14.31 34.95
N PRO A 63 -33.69 -15.31 34.88
CA PRO A 63 -32.51 -15.38 35.76
C PRO A 63 -31.63 -14.14 35.62
N ARG A 64 -31.09 -13.63 36.73
CA ARG A 64 -30.11 -12.54 36.70
C ARG A 64 -28.81 -13.07 36.08
N LEU A 65 -28.43 -12.52 34.93
CA LEU A 65 -27.23 -12.90 34.21
C LEU A 65 -25.97 -12.39 34.92
N ASN A 66 -24.93 -13.22 34.98
CA ASN A 66 -23.61 -12.84 35.47
C ASN A 66 -22.89 -11.93 34.46
N ALA A 67 -21.89 -11.17 34.93
CA ALA A 67 -21.14 -10.26 34.05
C ALA A 67 -20.49 -10.96 32.85
N GLU A 68 -20.07 -12.22 33.01
CA GLU A 68 -19.55 -13.08 31.94
C GLU A 68 -20.62 -13.44 30.91
N GLU A 69 -21.82 -13.80 31.37
CA GLU A 69 -22.95 -14.14 30.50
C GLU A 69 -23.45 -12.91 29.74
N ILE A 70 -23.46 -11.75 30.39
CA ILE A 70 -23.77 -10.46 29.77
C ILE A 70 -22.72 -10.14 28.69
N ARG A 71 -21.43 -10.37 28.94
CA ARG A 71 -20.39 -10.19 27.92
C ARG A 71 -20.60 -11.14 26.74
N GLY A 72 -20.93 -12.40 26.99
CA GLY A 72 -21.21 -13.40 25.96
C GLY A 72 -22.42 -13.08 25.07
N LEU A 73 -23.42 -12.35 25.58
CA LEU A 73 -24.56 -11.90 24.78
C LEU A 73 -24.19 -10.86 23.70
N PHE A 74 -23.13 -10.08 23.94
CA PHE A 74 -22.67 -9.04 23.01
C PHE A 74 -21.37 -9.40 22.30
N ALA A 75 -20.74 -10.51 22.66
CA ALA A 75 -19.50 -10.98 22.09
C ALA A 75 -19.61 -12.46 21.70
N PRO A 76 -20.29 -12.77 20.58
CA PRO A 76 -20.38 -14.14 20.09
C PRO A 76 -18.98 -14.68 19.76
N PRO A 77 -18.70 -15.98 19.97
CA PRO A 77 -17.44 -16.59 19.55
C PRO A 77 -17.21 -16.36 18.04
N PRO A 78 -16.03 -15.92 17.56
CA PRO A 78 -14.73 -15.78 18.24
C PRO A 78 -14.39 -14.37 18.80
N TRP A 79 -15.34 -13.43 18.87
CA TRP A 79 -15.04 -12.01 19.17
C TRP A 79 -15.09 -11.61 20.65
N GLY A 80 -15.25 -12.56 21.56
CA GLY A 80 -15.41 -12.33 23.01
C GLY A 80 -14.24 -12.73 23.90
N ASP A 81 -13.21 -13.36 23.35
CA ASP A 81 -12.01 -13.73 24.11
C ASP A 81 -10.98 -12.60 24.06
N GLU A 82 -10.15 -12.47 25.11
CA GLU A 82 -9.04 -11.53 25.10
C GLU A 82 -8.09 -11.87 23.95
N VAL A 83 -7.94 -10.94 23.02
CA VAL A 83 -7.09 -11.14 21.83
C VAL A 83 -5.65 -11.33 22.31
N PRO A 84 -5.00 -12.47 22.02
CA PRO A 84 -3.61 -12.66 22.40
C PRO A 84 -2.77 -11.55 21.75
N PRO A 85 -1.80 -10.96 22.49
CA PRO A 85 -0.99 -9.88 21.96
C PRO A 85 -0.26 -10.37 20.70
N SER A 86 -0.45 -9.63 19.61
CA SER A 86 0.15 -10.00 18.32
C SER A 86 1.68 -9.99 18.43
N THR A 87 2.36 -10.80 17.62
CA THR A 87 3.83 -10.78 17.53
C THR A 87 4.37 -9.39 17.17
N PHE A 88 3.61 -8.61 16.40
CA PHE A 88 3.91 -7.21 16.10
C PHE A 88 3.83 -6.32 17.34
N SER A 89 2.84 -6.55 18.21
CA SER A 89 2.69 -5.87 19.50
C SER A 89 3.81 -6.23 20.46
N MET A 90 4.49 -7.36 20.33
CA MET A 90 5.59 -7.76 21.21
C MET A 90 6.96 -7.25 20.76
N ALA A 91 7.19 -7.13 19.45
CA ALA A 91 8.53 -6.94 18.92
C ALA A 91 9.12 -5.53 19.12
N ASN A 92 8.28 -4.49 19.17
CA ASN A 92 8.75 -3.10 19.04
C ASN A 92 7.93 -2.08 19.86
N VAL A 93 7.35 -2.47 21.01
CA VAL A 93 6.46 -1.56 21.78
C VAL A 93 7.12 -0.21 22.06
N GLU A 94 8.38 -0.23 22.53
CA GLU A 94 9.11 0.99 22.88
C GLU A 94 9.43 1.85 21.65
N ASP A 95 9.74 1.23 20.51
CA ASP A 95 10.01 1.96 19.28
C ASP A 95 8.73 2.54 18.67
N TRP A 96 7.61 1.83 18.75
CA TRP A 96 6.29 2.35 18.39
C TRP A 96 5.85 3.49 19.30
N ASP A 97 6.26 3.49 20.57
CA ASP A 97 5.93 4.57 21.50
C ASP A 97 6.71 5.85 21.21
N ARG A 98 7.90 5.74 20.60
CA ARG A 98 8.62 6.90 20.02
C ARG A 98 7.83 7.53 18.88
N PHE A 99 7.18 6.72 18.04
CA PHE A 99 6.31 7.20 16.95
C PHE A 99 4.99 7.81 17.45
N ARG A 100 4.51 7.40 18.62
CA ARG A 100 3.29 7.96 19.24
C ARG A 100 3.50 9.33 19.90
N ASN A 101 4.75 9.63 20.26
CA ASN A 101 5.14 10.85 20.96
C ASN A 101 6.04 11.76 20.11
N ILE A 102 5.86 11.74 18.78
CA ILE A 102 6.57 12.68 17.92
C ILE A 102 5.87 14.04 18.03
N ASP A 103 6.68 15.07 18.27
CA ASP A 103 6.23 16.45 18.25
C ASP A 103 5.78 16.83 16.82
N MET A 104 4.63 17.49 16.69
CA MET A 104 4.06 17.90 15.39
C MET A 104 5.09 18.63 14.53
N ASP A 105 5.93 19.47 15.13
CA ASP A 105 6.98 20.20 14.41
C ASP A 105 8.06 19.26 13.86
N LYS A 106 8.37 18.17 14.58
CA LYS A 106 9.32 17.14 14.11
C LYS A 106 8.71 16.31 13.00
N GLU A 107 7.43 15.98 13.07
CA GLU A 107 6.72 15.29 11.98
C GLU A 107 6.74 16.12 10.69
N VAL A 108 6.38 17.40 10.78
CA VAL A 108 6.39 18.32 9.64
C VAL A 108 7.78 18.45 9.02
N ASN A 109 8.83 18.56 9.85
CA ASN A 109 10.21 18.63 9.35
C ASN A 109 10.63 17.33 8.63
N LEU A 110 10.30 16.16 9.20
CA LEU A 110 10.59 14.87 8.57
C LEU A 110 9.84 14.70 7.23
N ILE A 111 8.58 15.12 7.18
CA ILE A 111 7.77 15.09 5.95
C ILE A 111 8.38 16.02 4.91
N HIS A 112 8.72 17.26 5.28
CA HIS A 112 9.34 18.20 4.35
C HIS A 112 10.72 17.75 3.86
N ASP A 113 11.56 17.17 4.72
CA ASP A 113 12.84 16.59 4.30
C ASP A 113 12.64 15.44 3.31
N LEU A 114 11.65 14.58 3.56
CA LEU A 114 11.28 13.49 2.66
C LEU A 114 10.75 14.03 1.32
N GLU A 115 9.82 14.98 1.34
CA GLU A 115 9.26 15.64 0.15
C GLU A 115 10.36 16.31 -0.67
N ASN A 116 11.22 17.11 -0.04
CA ASN A 116 12.35 17.74 -0.71
C ASN A 116 13.32 16.71 -1.31
N SER A 117 13.53 15.58 -0.65
CA SER A 117 14.35 14.48 -1.19
C SER A 117 13.66 13.78 -2.38
N LEU A 118 12.33 13.66 -2.33
CA LEU A 118 11.51 13.02 -3.34
C LEU A 118 11.37 13.92 -4.56
N GLU A 119 11.16 15.22 -4.39
CA GLU A 119 11.17 16.23 -5.47
C GLU A 119 12.53 16.25 -6.17
N LYS A 120 13.64 16.32 -5.43
CA LYS A 120 14.99 16.25 -6.03
C LYS A 120 15.23 14.95 -6.81
N ARG A 121 14.71 13.81 -6.32
CA ARG A 121 14.76 12.53 -7.05
C ARG A 121 13.83 12.54 -8.25
N LYS A 122 12.62 13.08 -8.11
CA LYS A 122 11.59 13.14 -9.16
C LYS A 122 12.04 14.03 -10.31
N ASP A 123 12.55 15.23 -10.04
CA ASP A 123 13.04 16.15 -11.07
C ASP A 123 14.21 15.54 -11.86
N ARG A 124 15.14 14.85 -11.16
CA ARG A 124 16.26 14.17 -11.81
C ARG A 124 15.80 12.95 -12.61
N ILE A 125 14.92 12.14 -12.06
CA ILE A 125 14.34 10.97 -12.75
C ILE A 125 13.50 11.42 -13.95
N ASP A 126 12.76 12.53 -13.84
CA ASP A 126 11.96 13.07 -14.92
C ASP A 126 12.85 13.60 -16.04
N ALA A 127 13.95 14.29 -15.73
CA ALA A 127 14.94 14.70 -16.73
C ALA A 127 15.60 13.48 -17.44
N ASP A 128 15.99 12.46 -16.67
CA ASP A 128 16.60 11.23 -17.22
C ASP A 128 15.60 10.43 -18.06
N LYS A 129 14.34 10.28 -17.61
CA LYS A 129 13.25 9.65 -18.35
C LYS A 129 12.97 10.39 -19.65
N MET A 130 12.92 11.72 -19.60
CA MET A 130 12.74 12.56 -20.79
C MET A 130 13.92 12.42 -21.76
N ALA A 131 15.16 12.37 -21.27
CA ALA A 131 16.34 12.13 -22.11
C ALA A 131 16.28 10.76 -22.82
N VAL A 132 15.89 9.70 -22.10
CA VAL A 132 15.68 8.36 -22.68
C VAL A 132 14.56 8.37 -23.71
N LEU A 133 13.41 8.96 -23.39
CA LEU A 133 12.29 9.04 -24.32
C LEU A 133 12.69 9.81 -25.57
N ASN A 134 13.35 10.97 -25.44
CA ASN A 134 13.87 11.71 -26.57
C ASN A 134 14.85 10.86 -27.40
N GLY A 135 15.74 10.11 -26.76
CA GLY A 135 16.62 9.15 -27.42
C GLY A 135 15.85 8.07 -28.19
N TRP A 136 14.84 7.49 -27.56
CA TRP A 136 14.00 6.45 -28.14
C TRP A 136 13.16 6.94 -29.31
N HIS A 137 12.66 8.18 -29.26
CA HIS A 137 11.91 8.80 -30.36
C HIS A 137 12.77 9.09 -31.59
N ARG A 138 14.09 9.23 -31.44
CA ARG A 138 15.02 9.39 -32.58
C ARG A 138 15.19 8.10 -33.38
N VAL A 139 15.01 6.94 -32.75
CA VAL A 139 15.23 5.65 -33.38
C VAL A 139 14.10 5.37 -34.37
N ASP A 140 14.44 4.93 -35.58
CA ASP A 140 13.45 4.60 -36.61
C ASP A 140 12.44 3.54 -36.12
N CYS A 141 11.19 3.63 -36.60
CA CYS A 141 10.11 2.76 -36.15
C CYS A 141 10.40 1.27 -36.39
N ARG A 142 11.03 0.91 -37.53
CA ARG A 142 11.38 -0.48 -37.84
C ARG A 142 12.47 -1.00 -36.91
N THR A 143 13.46 -0.16 -36.64
CA THR A 143 14.57 -0.48 -35.73
C THR A 143 14.10 -0.62 -34.28
N ARG A 144 13.16 0.23 -33.84
CA ARG A 144 12.51 0.10 -32.52
C ARG A 144 11.77 -1.22 -32.36
N ASP A 145 11.03 -1.64 -33.38
CA ASP A 145 10.30 -2.91 -33.37
C ASP A 145 11.27 -4.09 -33.32
N ALA A 146 12.38 -4.04 -34.05
CA ALA A 146 13.45 -5.02 -33.94
C ALA A 146 14.02 -5.07 -32.51
N LEU A 147 14.42 -3.92 -31.93
CA LEU A 147 14.96 -3.84 -30.57
C LEU A 147 14.02 -4.40 -29.50
N ARG A 148 12.71 -4.14 -29.62
CA ARG A 148 11.68 -4.65 -28.68
C ARG A 148 11.51 -6.16 -28.75
N ARG A 149 11.47 -6.72 -29.96
CA ARG A 149 11.24 -8.16 -30.21
C ARG A 149 12.49 -9.02 -29.96
N THR A 150 13.66 -8.39 -29.88
CA THR A 150 14.93 -9.09 -29.76
C THR A 150 15.08 -9.73 -28.37
N ALA A 151 15.46 -11.02 -28.35
CA ALA A 151 15.89 -11.76 -27.15
C ALA A 151 17.38 -11.53 -26.81
N LEU A 152 18.14 -10.96 -27.75
CA LEU A 152 19.58 -10.67 -27.65
C LEU A 152 19.87 -9.42 -26.77
N SER A 153 19.36 -9.41 -25.55
CA SER A 153 19.58 -8.30 -24.61
C SER A 153 21.07 -8.07 -24.31
N GLU A 154 21.85 -9.15 -24.20
CA GLU A 154 23.30 -9.11 -24.01
C GLU A 154 24.02 -8.47 -25.21
N LEU A 155 23.58 -8.74 -26.43
CA LEU A 155 24.19 -8.15 -27.62
C LEU A 155 23.96 -6.64 -27.67
N ILE A 156 22.74 -6.19 -27.38
CA ILE A 156 22.40 -4.76 -27.32
C ILE A 156 23.22 -4.08 -26.22
N GLN A 157 23.35 -4.71 -25.06
CA GLN A 157 24.15 -4.22 -23.95
C GLN A 157 25.64 -4.06 -24.36
N ARG A 158 26.22 -5.05 -25.04
CA ARG A 158 27.61 -4.98 -25.52
C ARG A 158 27.83 -3.86 -26.53
N TYR A 159 26.90 -3.67 -27.46
CA TYR A 159 26.97 -2.53 -28.39
C TYR A 159 26.86 -1.20 -27.65
N GLU A 160 25.96 -1.12 -26.69
CA GLU A 160 25.78 0.08 -25.88
C GLU A 160 27.02 0.40 -25.04
N GLU A 161 27.64 -0.59 -24.39
CA GLU A 161 28.89 -0.40 -23.65
C GLU A 161 30.02 0.13 -24.56
N CYS A 162 30.18 -0.46 -25.75
CA CYS A 162 31.16 -0.02 -26.74
C CYS A 162 30.91 1.42 -27.21
N ILE A 163 29.66 1.77 -27.47
CA ILE A 163 29.26 3.12 -27.91
C ILE A 163 29.46 4.15 -26.79
N ARG A 164 29.11 3.81 -25.55
CA ARG A 164 29.31 4.69 -24.39
C ARG A 164 30.79 4.93 -24.13
N ALA A 165 31.62 3.89 -24.17
CA ALA A 165 33.07 4.01 -24.07
C ALA A 165 33.63 4.91 -25.18
N PHE A 166 33.19 4.72 -26.43
CA PHE A 166 33.56 5.60 -27.53
C PHE A 166 33.14 7.06 -27.28
N ILE A 167 31.93 7.32 -26.77
CA ILE A 167 31.51 8.69 -26.45
C ILE A 167 32.43 9.33 -25.39
N THR A 168 32.79 8.59 -24.34
CA THR A 168 33.59 9.11 -23.22
C THR A 168 35.08 9.25 -23.54
N GLU A 169 35.65 8.32 -24.31
CA GLU A 169 37.10 8.22 -24.52
C GLU A 169 37.57 8.90 -25.82
N SER A 170 36.71 9.06 -26.81
CA SER A 170 37.11 9.62 -28.11
C SER A 170 37.04 11.15 -28.17
N SER A 171 37.87 11.72 -29.03
CA SER A 171 37.89 13.14 -29.39
C SER A 171 36.94 13.46 -30.55
N ASP A 172 36.72 14.75 -30.80
CA ASP A 172 35.88 15.21 -31.92
C ASP A 172 36.56 14.94 -33.27
N GLY A 173 36.03 13.94 -34.00
CA GLY A 173 36.54 13.54 -35.31
C GLY A 173 36.94 12.07 -35.39
N ASP A 174 37.09 11.41 -34.25
CA ASP A 174 37.37 9.99 -34.18
C ASP A 174 36.22 9.16 -34.76
N VAL A 175 36.58 7.99 -35.29
CA VAL A 175 35.66 7.07 -35.95
C VAL A 175 35.80 5.70 -35.29
N LEU A 176 34.70 5.18 -34.76
CA LEU A 176 34.64 3.80 -34.30
C LEU A 176 34.28 2.90 -35.46
N GLU A 177 35.09 1.89 -35.75
CA GLU A 177 34.85 0.94 -36.82
C GLU A 177 34.53 -0.44 -36.22
N LEU A 178 33.34 -0.97 -36.55
CA LEU A 178 32.87 -2.26 -36.07
C LEU A 178 32.60 -3.17 -37.26
N GLN A 179 33.26 -4.33 -37.29
CA GLN A 179 33.02 -5.33 -38.33
C GLN A 179 31.88 -6.25 -37.91
N ILE A 180 30.72 -6.12 -38.57
CA ILE A 180 29.52 -6.88 -38.26
C ILE A 180 28.98 -7.46 -39.57
N GLN A 181 29.02 -8.79 -39.69
CA GLN A 181 28.61 -9.49 -40.92
C GLN A 181 27.10 -9.72 -40.99
N ASP A 182 26.43 -9.89 -39.85
CA ASP A 182 25.00 -10.11 -39.78
C ASP A 182 24.22 -8.80 -40.05
N PRO A 183 23.29 -8.77 -41.04
CA PRO A 183 22.48 -7.59 -41.34
C PRO A 183 21.55 -7.14 -40.22
N PHE A 184 20.99 -8.09 -39.47
CA PHE A 184 20.12 -7.81 -38.33
C PHE A 184 20.93 -7.20 -37.17
N HIS A 185 22.11 -7.72 -36.89
CA HIS A 185 22.99 -7.14 -35.87
C HIS A 185 23.42 -5.71 -36.24
N ARG A 186 23.68 -5.43 -37.53
CA ARG A 186 23.94 -4.07 -38.00
C ARG A 186 22.73 -3.15 -37.78
N LEU A 187 21.52 -3.62 -38.07
CA LEU A 187 20.28 -2.87 -37.79
C LEU A 187 20.18 -2.51 -36.30
N LEU A 188 20.46 -3.47 -35.40
CA LEU A 188 20.45 -3.21 -33.96
C LEU A 188 21.51 -2.17 -33.56
N LEU A 189 22.74 -2.30 -34.07
CA LEU A 189 23.81 -1.33 -33.80
C LEU A 189 23.42 0.09 -34.28
N HIS A 190 22.84 0.22 -35.47
CA HIS A 190 22.35 1.49 -35.99
C HIS A 190 21.30 2.10 -35.04
N GLY A 191 20.38 1.29 -34.53
CA GLY A 191 19.40 1.74 -33.52
C GLY A 191 20.04 2.24 -32.22
N VAL A 192 21.07 1.55 -31.73
CA VAL A 192 21.83 2.00 -30.55
C VAL A 192 22.52 3.34 -30.85
N CYS A 193 23.12 3.50 -32.04
CA CYS A 193 23.77 4.75 -32.44
C CYS A 193 22.77 5.92 -32.52
N GLU A 194 21.60 5.71 -33.12
CA GLU A 194 20.51 6.70 -33.18
C GLU A 194 20.02 7.10 -31.78
N PHE A 195 19.88 6.12 -30.88
CA PHE A 195 19.52 6.36 -29.49
C PHE A 195 20.54 7.23 -28.76
N TYR A 196 21.82 7.22 -29.12
CA TYR A 196 22.85 8.10 -28.56
C TYR A 196 23.16 9.33 -29.42
N ASN A 197 22.34 9.60 -30.44
CA ASN A 197 22.50 10.72 -31.38
C ASN A 197 23.83 10.71 -32.16
N LEU A 198 24.34 9.53 -32.49
CA LEU A 198 25.52 9.34 -33.31
C LEU A 198 25.14 9.18 -34.79
N VAL A 199 26.14 9.31 -35.67
CA VAL A 199 26.02 8.94 -37.09
C VAL A 199 26.64 7.58 -37.28
N SER A 200 25.96 6.70 -38.00
CA SER A 200 26.43 5.34 -38.25
C SER A 200 26.19 4.96 -39.70
N ASP A 201 27.26 4.58 -40.41
CA ASP A 201 27.23 4.23 -41.82
C ASP A 201 27.84 2.85 -42.03
N THR A 202 27.13 1.96 -42.73
CA THR A 202 27.68 0.65 -43.11
C THR A 202 28.33 0.73 -44.48
N VAL A 203 29.62 0.44 -44.55
CA VAL A 203 30.41 0.35 -45.78
C VAL A 203 30.71 -1.12 -46.08
N SER A 204 30.61 -1.50 -47.34
CA SER A 204 31.03 -2.83 -47.79
C SER A 204 32.41 -2.80 -48.44
N GLY A 205 33.36 -3.51 -47.86
CA GLY A 205 34.64 -3.80 -48.48
C GLY A 205 34.50 -4.98 -49.44
N CYS A 206 35.08 -4.88 -50.63
CA CYS A 206 35.22 -5.97 -51.56
C CYS A 206 36.72 -6.22 -51.77
N ASN A 207 37.28 -7.15 -51.00
CA ASN A 207 38.64 -7.63 -51.19
C ASN A 207 38.54 -9.07 -51.70
N GLY A 208 38.25 -9.23 -52.99
CA GLY A 208 38.45 -10.44 -53.80
C GLY A 208 38.31 -11.81 -53.11
N GLU A 209 37.17 -12.08 -52.47
CA GLU A 209 36.47 -13.39 -52.32
C GLU A 209 35.44 -13.32 -51.18
N GLU A 210 35.66 -12.49 -50.16
CA GLU A 210 34.70 -12.25 -49.07
C GLU A 210 34.29 -10.77 -48.98
N SER A 211 32.97 -10.51 -49.03
CA SER A 211 32.44 -9.16 -48.80
C SER A 211 32.40 -8.88 -47.30
N SER A 212 33.35 -8.12 -46.77
CA SER A 212 33.30 -7.67 -45.38
C SER A 212 32.39 -6.44 -45.26
N LYS A 213 31.49 -6.46 -44.27
CA LYS A 213 30.67 -5.29 -43.93
C LYS A 213 31.19 -4.65 -42.66
N MET A 214 31.44 -3.35 -42.71
CA MET A 214 31.98 -2.57 -41.61
C MET A 214 31.08 -1.36 -41.33
N THR A 215 30.65 -1.21 -40.09
CA THR A 215 29.86 -0.05 -39.64
C THR A 215 30.81 0.96 -39.02
N LYS A 216 30.84 2.17 -39.59
CA LYS A 216 31.59 3.32 -39.07
C LYS A 216 30.66 4.19 -38.25
N VAL A 217 31.06 4.53 -37.03
CA VAL A 217 30.29 5.37 -36.11
C VAL A 217 31.07 6.64 -35.82
N LYS A 218 30.39 7.78 -35.87
CA LYS A 218 30.97 9.11 -35.67
C LYS A 218 30.08 9.97 -34.77
N LYS A 219 30.70 10.86 -34.00
CA LYS A 219 30.00 11.92 -33.28
C LYS A 219 29.44 12.94 -34.28
N LYS A 220 28.20 13.40 -34.08
CA LYS A 220 27.61 14.47 -34.90
C LYS A 220 28.32 15.79 -34.60
N LYS A 221 28.75 16.51 -35.64
CA LYS A 221 29.28 17.88 -35.52
C LYS A 221 28.12 18.85 -35.31
N ASN A 222 27.71 19.08 -34.05
CA ASN A 222 26.59 19.97 -33.71
C ASN A 222 27.07 21.17 -32.87
N LYS A 223 26.41 22.32 -33.03
CA LYS A 223 26.62 23.58 -32.25
C LYS A 223 26.32 23.46 -30.75
N SER A 224 25.67 22.38 -30.30
CA SER A 224 25.19 22.21 -28.92
C SER A 224 25.86 21.01 -28.24
N GLY A 225 27.13 21.17 -27.88
CA GLY A 225 27.85 20.27 -26.96
C GLY A 225 27.97 18.79 -27.40
N SER A 226 28.74 18.05 -26.62
CA SER A 226 28.90 16.60 -26.74
C SER A 226 27.54 15.89 -26.58
N PRO A 227 27.37 14.67 -27.14
CA PRO A 227 26.15 13.91 -26.94
C PRO A 227 25.91 13.66 -25.46
N ASN A 228 24.79 14.19 -24.92
CA ASN A 228 24.38 13.96 -23.54
C ASN A 228 24.12 12.46 -23.35
N LEU A 229 24.93 11.83 -22.49
CA LEU A 229 24.76 10.44 -22.09
C LEU A 229 23.62 10.36 -21.06
N PRO A 230 22.47 9.73 -21.38
CA PRO A 230 21.45 9.48 -20.37
C PRO A 230 22.01 8.56 -19.27
N ASN A 231 21.58 8.80 -18.02
CA ASN A 231 21.92 7.94 -16.88
C ASN A 231 21.29 6.55 -17.02
N ILE A 232 20.07 6.51 -17.55
CA ILE A 232 19.37 5.26 -17.87
C ILE A 232 19.83 4.78 -19.24
N THR A 233 20.31 3.54 -19.32
CA THR A 233 20.74 2.91 -20.56
C THR A 233 19.56 2.43 -21.40
N LEU A 234 19.75 2.30 -22.71
CA LEU A 234 18.79 1.72 -23.65
C LEU A 234 18.46 0.27 -23.26
N SER A 235 19.47 -0.53 -22.91
CA SER A 235 19.27 -1.92 -22.45
C SER A 235 18.38 -1.98 -21.20
N HIS A 236 18.59 -1.07 -20.24
CA HIS A 236 17.77 -0.97 -19.03
C HIS A 236 16.35 -0.49 -19.33
N PHE A 237 16.21 0.54 -20.18
CA PHE A 237 14.91 1.01 -20.67
C PHE A 237 14.10 -0.10 -21.34
N LEU A 238 14.74 -0.91 -22.21
CA LEU A 238 14.07 -2.02 -22.88
C LEU A 238 13.63 -3.12 -21.90
N LYS A 239 14.38 -3.38 -20.82
CA LYS A 239 13.99 -4.30 -19.76
C LYS A 239 12.76 -3.77 -18.99
N MET A 240 12.82 -2.53 -18.53
CA MET A 240 11.69 -1.88 -17.84
C MET A 240 10.43 -1.83 -18.70
N SER A 241 10.58 -1.55 -20.00
CA SER A 241 9.46 -1.54 -20.94
C SER A 241 8.84 -2.92 -21.15
N LYS A 242 9.60 -4.02 -21.00
CA LYS A 242 9.07 -5.39 -21.09
C LYS A 242 8.36 -5.82 -19.81
N GLU A 243 8.86 -5.37 -18.67
CA GLU A 243 8.31 -5.67 -17.33
C GLU A 243 7.11 -4.78 -16.97
N GLY A 244 6.86 -3.71 -17.73
CA GLY A 244 5.77 -2.76 -17.50
C GLY A 244 6.04 -1.76 -16.37
N THR A 245 7.32 -1.58 -16.01
CA THR A 245 7.76 -0.77 -14.86
C THR A 245 8.26 0.64 -15.25
N TRP A 246 8.13 1.01 -16.53
CA TRP A 246 8.62 2.28 -17.09
C TRP A 246 7.74 3.50 -16.75
#